data_AF-A0A0F9TNP8-F1
#
_entry.id   AF-A0A0F9TNP8-F1
#
_cell.length_a   1.000
_cell.length_b   1.000
_cell.length_c   1.000
_cell.angle_alpha   90.00
_cell.angle_beta   90.00
_cell.angle_gamma   90.00
#
_symmetry.space_group_name_H-M   'P 1'
#
loop_
_entity.id
_entity.type
_entity.pdbx_description
1 polymer ?
#
loop_
_entity_poly.entity_id
_entity_poly.type
_entity_poly.pdbx_seq_one_letter_code
_entity_poly.pdbx_strand_id
1 'polypeptide(L)' 'MVKPTSYQIAAAAAQDAGNRSMRKAGRKRWSSKDYNAACAEFNRILPLKVAAKKAGK' A
#
# COMPACT_ATOMS: atom_id res chain seq x y z
N MET A 1 -10.41 -0.12 24.82
CA MET A 1 -9.84 0.57 23.64
C MET A 1 -9.07 -0.45 22.81
N VAL A 2 -9.56 -0.82 21.62
CA VAL A 2 -8.83 -1.72 20.72
C VAL A 2 -7.71 -0.92 20.06
N LYS A 3 -6.46 -1.31 20.27
CA LYS A 3 -5.31 -0.68 19.59
C LYS A 3 -5.24 -1.23 18.17
N PRO A 4 -5.16 -0.38 17.13
CA PRO A 4 -5.09 -0.86 15.77
C PRO A 4 -3.80 -1.65 15.55
N THR A 5 -3.91 -2.78 14.88
CA THR A 5 -2.74 -3.58 14.50
C THR A 5 -1.93 -2.87 13.41
N SER A 6 -0.65 -3.21 13.26
CA SER A 6 0.21 -2.65 12.19
C SER A 6 -0.41 -2.86 10.80
N TYR A 7 -1.18 -3.94 10.61
CA TYR A 7 -1.94 -4.19 9.39
C TYR A 7 -3.04 -3.15 9.17
N GLN A 8 -3.84 -2.84 10.18
CA GLN A 8 -4.92 -1.85 10.06
C GLN A 8 -4.37 -0.45 9.76
N ILE A 9 -3.24 -0.10 10.37
CA ILE A 9 -2.53 1.16 10.08
C ILE A 9 -2.04 1.17 8.63
N ALA A 10 -1.37 0.10 8.18
CA ALA A 10 -0.87 -0.01 6.81
C ALA A 10 -2.00 0.02 5.78
N ALA A 11 -3.11 -0.66 6.04
CA ALA A 11 -4.29 -0.69 5.16
C ALA A 11 -4.93 0.70 5.02
N ALA A 12 -5.11 1.42 6.13
CA ALA A 12 -5.65 2.77 6.11
C ALA A 12 -4.74 3.75 5.34
N ALA A 13 -3.43 3.71 5.60
CA ALA A 13 -2.46 4.55 4.88
C ALA A 13 -2.43 4.23 3.38
N ALA A 14 -2.49 2.95 3.00
CA ALA A 14 -2.55 2.51 1.61
C ALA A 14 -3.79 3.04 0.88
N GLN A 15 -4.97 2.98 1.53
CA GLN A 15 -6.20 3.55 0.96
C GLN A 15 -6.09 5.07 0.77
N ASP A 16 -5.49 5.80 1.72
CA ASP A 16 -5.27 7.24 1.55
C ASP A 16 -4.33 7.54 0.38
N ALA A 17 -3.22 6.80 0.26
CA ALA A 17 -2.26 6.96 -0.83
C ALA A 17 -2.90 6.71 -2.21
N GLY A 18 -3.66 5.63 -2.37
CA GLY A 18 -4.38 5.33 -3.60
C GLY A 18 -5.45 6.39 -3.93
N ASN A 19 -6.22 6.82 -2.93
CA ASN A 19 -7.23 7.86 -3.09
C ASN A 19 -6.62 9.21 -3.47
N ARG A 20 -5.47 9.57 -2.88
CA ARG A 20 -4.73 10.80 -3.23
C ARG A 20 -4.21 10.74 -4.65
N SER A 21 -3.63 9.62 -5.07
CA SER A 21 -3.18 9.40 -6.45
C SER A 21 -4.34 9.55 -7.44
N MET A 22 -5.48 8.92 -7.17
CA MET A 22 -6.68 8.99 -8.01
C MET A 22 -7.18 10.44 -8.13
N ARG A 23 -7.33 11.15 -7.00
CA ARG A 23 -7.84 12.53 -6.97
C ARG A 23 -6.89 13.51 -7.63
N LYS A 24 -5.57 13.34 -7.45
CA LYS A 24 -4.55 14.16 -8.13
C LYS A 24 -4.63 14.03 -9.66
N ALA A 25 -5.07 12.87 -10.15
CA ALA A 25 -5.30 12.62 -11.58
C ALA A 25 -6.71 13.02 -12.06
N GLY A 26 -7.55 13.64 -11.21
CA GLY A 26 -8.91 14.07 -11.56
C GLY A 26 -9.91 12.93 -11.79
N ARG A 27 -9.59 11.70 -11.37
CA ARG A 27 -10.42 10.52 -11.60
C ARG A 27 -11.37 10.25 -10.43
N LYS A 28 -12.50 9.60 -10.72
CA LYS A 28 -13.47 9.11 -9.72
C LYS A 28 -13.39 7.61 -9.45
N ARG A 29 -12.57 6.89 -10.23
CA ARG A 29 -12.33 5.45 -10.11
C ARG A 29 -10.84 5.18 -10.07
N TRP A 30 -10.46 4.18 -9.28
CA TRP A 30 -9.08 3.71 -9.20
C TRP A 30 -8.63 3.12 -10.54
N SER A 31 -7.35 3.33 -10.83
CA SER A 31 -6.61 2.69 -11.89
C SER A 31 -5.52 1.80 -11.28
N SER A 32 -4.87 0.98 -12.11
CA SER A 32 -3.72 0.17 -11.69
C SER A 32 -2.61 1.02 -11.08
N LYS A 33 -2.45 2.28 -11.50
CA LYS A 33 -1.45 3.20 -10.93
C LYS A 33 -1.75 3.60 -9.48
N ASP A 34 -3.03 3.78 -9.14
CA ASP A 34 -3.42 4.13 -7.77
C ASP A 34 -3.30 2.93 -6.84
N TYR A 35 -3.64 1.75 -7.36
CA TYR A 35 -3.41 0.50 -6.66
C TYR A 35 -1.92 0.31 -6.36
N ASN A 36 -1.04 0.55 -7.32
CA ASN A 36 0.41 0.48 -7.09
C ASN A 36 0.88 1.49 -6.04
N ALA A 37 0.33 2.71 -6.02
CA ALA A 37 0.61 3.69 -4.98
C ALA A 37 0.16 3.22 -3.58
N ALA A 38 -1.01 2.59 -3.49
CA ALA A 38 -1.51 1.98 -2.26
C ALA A 38 -0.60 0.84 -1.78
N CYS A 39 -0.19 -0.07 -2.67
CA CYS A 39 0.71 -1.17 -2.34
C CYS A 39 2.09 -0.67 -1.89
N ALA A 40 2.63 0.37 -2.54
CA ALA A 40 3.90 0.96 -2.13
C ALA A 40 3.85 1.49 -0.69
N GLU A 41 2.77 2.19 -0.34
CA GLU A 41 2.60 2.72 1.02
C GLU A 41 2.33 1.62 2.05
N PHE A 42 1.53 0.62 1.68
CA PHE A 42 1.31 -0.56 2.53
C PHE A 42 2.64 -1.26 2.85
N ASN A 43 3.44 -1.56 1.83
CA ASN A 43 4.71 -2.27 1.96
C ASN A 43 5.77 -1.44 2.69
N ARG A 44 5.69 -0.10 2.65
CA ARG A 44 6.57 0.78 3.43
C ARG A 44 6.33 0.62 4.94
N ILE A 45 5.07 0.43 5.36
CA ILE A 45 4.66 0.34 6.76
C ILE A 45 4.74 -1.12 7.25
N LEU A 46 4.23 -2.05 6.46
CA LEU A 46 4.25 -3.47 6.73
C LEU A 46 5.00 -4.19 5.61
N PRO A 47 6.35 -4.17 5.64
CA PRO A 47 7.14 -4.84 4.63
C PRO A 47 6.81 -6.33 4.64
N LEU A 48 6.28 -6.82 3.52
CA LEU A 48 6.23 -8.25 3.27
C LEU A 48 7.67 -8.74 3.33
N LYS A 49 7.98 -9.65 4.26
CA LYS A 49 9.21 -10.43 4.20
C LYS A 49 9.11 -11.35 2.99
N VAL A 50 9.30 -10.79 1.80
CA VAL A 50 9.52 -11.60 0.61
C VAL A 50 10.85 -12.28 0.86
N ALA A 51 10.80 -13.59 1.11
CA ALA A 51 11.97 -14.40 1.34
C ALA A 51 13.00 -14.07 0.25
N ALA A 52 14.15 -13.53 0.68
CA ALA A 52 15.32 -13.40 -0.16
C ALA A 52 15.85 -14.81 -0.44
N LYS A 53 15.13 -15.61 -1.25
CA LYS A 53 15.74 -16.70 -1.97
C LYS A 53 16.49 -16.04 -3.13
N LYS A 54 17.70 -15.57 -2.82
CA LYS A 54 18.73 -15.42 -3.85
C LYS A 54 18.79 -16.77 -4.56
N ALA A 55 18.48 -16.78 -5.86
CA ALA A 55 18.84 -17.89 -6.71
C ALA A 55 20.38 -18.01 -6.60
N GLY A 56 20.83 -19.01 -5.85
CA GLY A 56 22.24 -19.41 -5.85
C GLY A 56 22.57 -19.83 -7.27
N LYS A 57 23.46 -19.07 -7.90
CA LYS A 57 24.11 -19.43 -9.14
C LYS A 57 25.38 -20.20 -8.82
#